data_AF-A0A431FUH0-F1
#
_entry.id   AF-A0A431FUH0-F1
#
_cell.length_a   1.000
_cell.length_b   1.000
_cell.length_c   1.000
_cell.angle_alpha   90.00
_cell.angle_beta   90.00
_cell.angle_gamma   90.00
#
_symmetry.space_group_name_H-M   'P 1'
#
loop_
_entity.id
_entity.type
_entity.pdbx_description
1 polymer ?
#
loop_
_entity_poly.entity_id
_entity_poly.type
_entity_poly.pdbx_seq_one_letter_code
_entity_poly.pdbx_strand_id
1 'polypeptide(L)' 'MQENLKNDKLKIGKYEFDSRFILGSGKYSLELIKSAIEEAKAQIITLA' A
#
# COMPACT_ATOMS: atom_id res chain seq x y z
N MET A 1 8.49 -22.55 -13.37
CA MET A 1 7.91 -22.66 -12.02
C MET A 1 6.93 -21.51 -11.88
N GLN A 2 5.62 -21.77 -11.97
CA GLN A 2 4.62 -20.75 -11.65
C GLN A 2 4.43 -20.75 -10.14
N GLU A 3 4.99 -19.76 -9.45
CA GLU A 3 4.67 -19.54 -8.05
C GLU A 3 3.28 -18.92 -7.94
N ASN A 4 2.44 -19.52 -7.10
CA ASN A 4 1.13 -19.00 -6.77
C ASN A 4 1.28 -17.70 -5.96
N LEU A 5 1.24 -16.54 -6.64
CA LEU A 5 1.27 -15.20 -6.04
C LEU A 5 0.15 -14.93 -5.00
N LYS A 6 -0.88 -15.79 -4.92
CA LYS A 6 -2.04 -15.60 -4.03
C LYS A 6 -1.70 -15.52 -2.53
N ASN A 7 -0.51 -15.95 -2.11
CA ASN A 7 -0.09 -15.94 -0.72
C ASN A 7 1.13 -15.04 -0.45
N ASP A 8 1.54 -14.20 -1.39
CA ASP A 8 2.70 -13.31 -1.21
C ASP A 8 2.37 -12.07 -0.38
N LYS A 9 2.12 -12.27 0.92
CA LYS A 9 1.83 -11.18 1.85
C LYS A 9 3.11 -10.46 2.27
N LEU A 10 3.02 -9.15 2.42
CA LEU A 10 4.01 -8.37 3.18
C LEU A 10 3.65 -8.43 4.66
N LYS A 11 4.55 -8.95 5.50
CA LYS A 11 4.37 -8.99 6.96
C LYS A 11 5.29 -7.99 7.64
N ILE A 12 4.71 -7.08 8.42
CA ILE A 12 5.46 -6.11 9.24
C ILE A 12 4.98 -6.28 10.69
N GLY A 13 5.81 -6.94 11.51
CA GLY A 13 5.43 -7.33 12.86
C GLY A 13 4.22 -8.28 12.85
N LYS A 14 3.13 -7.85 13.50
CA LYS A 14 1.86 -8.60 13.57
C LYS A 14 0.88 -8.28 12.43
N TYR A 15 1.22 -7.35 11.55
CA TYR A 15 0.34 -6.90 10.46
C TYR A 15 0.73 -7.59 9.15
N GLU A 16 -0.27 -7.91 8.35
CA GLU A 16 -0.12 -8.53 7.03
C GLU A 16 -0.83 -7.67 5.98
N PHE A 17 -0.17 -7.48 4.84
CA PHE A 17 -0.62 -6.62 3.75
C PHE A 17 -0.57 -7.37 2.43
N ASP A 18 -1.57 -7.14 1.59
CA ASP A 18 -1.64 -7.58 0.20
C ASP A 18 -0.82 -6.68 -0.73
N SER A 19 -0.82 -5.38 -0.44
CA SER A 19 -0.12 -4.37 -1.22
C SER A 19 1.30 -4.16 -0.68
N ARG A 20 2.28 -4.19 -1.59
CA ARG A 20 3.67 -3.79 -1.32
C ARG A 20 3.94 -2.32 -1.65
N PHE A 21 2.92 -1.57 -2.06
CA PHE A 21 3.01 -0.15 -2.37
C PHE A 21 2.76 0.69 -1.11
N ILE A 22 3.77 1.46 -0.69
CA ILE A 22 3.72 2.34 0.47
C ILE A 22 3.65 3.79 -0.04
N LEU A 23 2.60 4.52 0.34
CA LEU A 23 2.35 5.89 -0.11
C LEU A 23 2.88 6.93 0.89
N GLY A 24 3.54 7.98 0.40
CA GLY A 24 3.91 9.15 1.21
C GLY A 24 2.97 10.33 1.00
N SER A 25 2.54 10.99 2.08
CA SER A 25 1.55 12.09 2.02
C SER A 25 2.13 13.50 1.81
N GLY A 26 3.43 13.72 2.06
CA GLY A 26 3.97 15.07 2.33
C GLY A 26 3.94 16.14 1.23
N LYS A 27 3.50 15.84 0.00
CA LYS A 27 3.47 16.83 -1.10
C LYS A 27 2.13 16.90 -1.85
N TYR A 28 1.11 16.19 -1.40
CA TYR A 28 -0.14 16.02 -2.15
C TYR A 28 -1.34 16.65 -1.45
N SER A 29 -2.30 17.15 -2.25
CA SER A 29 -3.63 17.50 -1.73
C SER A 29 -4.36 16.26 -1.25
N LEU A 30 -5.31 16.43 -0.33
CA LEU A 30 -6.10 15.32 0.21
C LEU A 30 -6.83 14.53 -0.89
N GLU A 31 -7.30 15.22 -1.91
CA GLU A 31 -7.98 14.60 -3.06
C GLU A 31 -7.04 13.69 -3.85
N LEU A 32 -5.82 14.16 -4.17
CA LEU A 32 -4.82 13.36 -4.86
C LEU A 32 -4.36 12.16 -4.03
N ILE A 33 -4.19 12.34 -2.72
CA ILE A 33 -3.87 11.22 -1.80
C ILE A 33 -4.98 10.19 -1.83
N LYS A 34 -6.25 10.63 -1.75
CA LYS A 34 -7.40 9.73 -1.75
C LYS A 34 -7.49 8.92 -3.04
N SER A 35 -7.36 9.57 -4.20
CA SER A 35 -7.33 8.89 -5.49
C SER A 35 -6.17 7.90 -5.59
N ALA A 36 -4.98 8.26 -5.11
CA ALA A 36 -3.81 7.37 -5.11
C ALA A 36 -4.01 6.14 -4.21
N ILE A 37 -4.66 6.29 -3.05
CA ILE A 37 -5.00 5.17 -2.16
C ILE A 37 -5.95 4.19 -2.86
N GLU A 38 -7.01 4.71 -3.47
CA GLU A 38 -8.06 3.91 -4.12
C GLU A 38 -7.52 3.15 -5.35
N GLU A 39 -6.79 3.84 -6.23
CA GLU A 39 -6.29 3.25 -7.47
C GLU A 39 -5.11 2.29 -7.23
N ALA A 40 -4.16 2.66 -6.36
CA ALA A 40 -3.00 1.82 -6.08
C ALA A 40 -3.27 0.74 -5.04
N LYS A 41 -4.48 0.72 -4.45
CA LYS A 41 -4.85 -0.15 -3.31
C LYS A 41 -3.81 -0.07 -2.20
N ALA A 42 -3.35 1.15 -1.91
CA ALA A 42 -2.34 1.39 -0.90
C ALA A 42 -2.90 1.04 0.49
N GLN A 43 -2.20 0.17 1.23
CA GLN A 43 -2.60 -0.22 2.59
C GLN A 43 -1.74 0.42 3.67
N ILE A 44 -0.64 1.06 3.27
CA ILE A 44 0.31 1.72 4.17
C ILE A 44 0.53 3.13 3.64
N ILE A 45 0.21 4.12 4.47
CA ILE A 45 0.43 5.54 4.18
C ILE A 45 1.28 6.14 5.29
N THR A 46 2.32 6.90 4.92
CA THR A 46 3.12 7.69 5.87
C THR A 46 2.58 9.11 5.95
N LEU A 47 2.55 9.65 7.17
CA LEU A 47 2.16 11.03 7.46
C LEU A 47 3.42 11.88 7.64
N ALA A 48 3.48 13.00 6.92
CA ALA A 48 4.55 14.00 7.00
C ALA A 48 3.99 15.33 7.53
#